data_AF-A0A832UKV3-F1
#
_entry.id   AF-A0A832UKV3-F1
#
_cell.length_a   1.000
_cell.length_b   1.000
_cell.length_c   1.000
_cell.angle_alpha   90.00
_cell.angle_beta   90.00
_cell.angle_gamma   90.00
#
_symmetry.space_group_name_H-M   'P 1'
#
loop_
_entity.id
_entity.type
_entity.pdbx_description
1 polymer ?
#
loop_
_entity_poly.entity_id
_entity_poly.type
_entity_poly.pdbx_seq_one_letter_code
_entity_poly.pdbx_strand_id
1 'polypeptide(L)'
;MKNLLILIILLSTVVLFSGCTEKVGKLGEAFTSSAPNVSAIKSLKKPEFETPFIGSGEALVACVQLCNKQKDLEVNLSTGPCLSNEIQANWVCDVAHNPRIEIDNDIATQCAAFNNGTAKHFVEVDTECNLIRTR
;
A
#
# COMPACT_ATOMS: atom_id res chain seq x y z
N MET A 1 40.64 17.11 -33.05
CA MET A 1 39.42 16.63 -32.35
C MET A 1 39.54 16.66 -30.81
N LYS A 2 40.34 17.55 -30.21
CA LYS A 2 40.41 17.71 -28.74
C LYS A 2 39.78 19.03 -28.25
N ASN A 3 39.51 19.97 -29.14
CA ASN A 3 38.94 21.29 -28.81
C ASN A 3 37.41 21.34 -29.01
N LEU A 4 36.80 20.30 -29.59
CA LEU A 4 35.34 20.18 -29.75
C LEU A 4 34.69 19.56 -28.50
N LEU A 5 35.45 18.79 -27.72
CA LEU A 5 34.95 18.12 -26.51
C LEU A 5 34.79 19.08 -25.32
N ILE A 6 35.55 20.18 -25.29
CA ILE A 6 35.55 21.15 -24.18
C ILE A 6 34.34 22.10 -24.27
N LEU A 7 33.77 22.30 -25.47
CA LEU A 7 32.60 23.16 -25.67
C LEU A 7 31.29 22.49 -25.20
N ILE A 8 31.23 21.16 -25.16
CA ILE A 8 30.03 20.42 -24.73
C ILE A 8 29.93 20.37 -23.20
N ILE A 9 31.05 20.42 -22.48
CA ILE A 9 31.09 20.34 -21.02
C ILE A 9 30.66 21.68 -20.35
N LEU A 10 30.72 22.80 -21.09
CA LEU A 10 30.31 24.11 -20.58
C LEU A 10 28.83 24.46 -20.83
N LEU A 11 28.07 23.63 -21.55
CA LEU A 11 26.68 23.94 -21.92
C LEU A 11 25.60 23.19 -21.10
N SER A 12 25.98 22.31 -20.16
CA SER A 12 25.01 21.48 -19.42
C SER A 12 24.85 21.84 -17.94
N THR A 13 25.47 22.90 -17.43
CA THR A 13 25.37 23.31 -16.01
C THR A 13 24.25 24.30 -15.70
N VAL A 14 23.33 24.57 -16.63
CA VAL A 14 22.19 25.46 -16.41
C VAL A 14 20.87 24.74 -16.68
N VAL A 15 20.55 23.75 -15.85
CA VAL A 15 19.16 23.36 -15.61
C VAL A 15 18.83 23.85 -14.20
N LEU A 16 18.33 25.07 -14.17
CA LEU A 16 17.81 25.74 -13.00
C LEU A 16 16.69 24.89 -12.40
N PHE A 17 16.85 24.51 -11.15
CA PHE A 17 15.81 23.96 -10.30
C PHE A 17 14.67 24.99 -10.20
N SER A 18 13.61 24.80 -10.98
CA SER A 18 12.32 25.45 -10.77
C SER A 18 11.73 24.87 -9.49
N GLY A 19 11.96 25.54 -8.36
CA GLY A 19 11.37 25.18 -7.08
C GLY A 19 9.84 25.23 -7.13
N CYS A 20 9.21 24.22 -6.55
CA CYS A 20 7.78 24.22 -6.24
C CYS A 20 7.52 25.28 -5.16
N THR A 21 6.78 26.33 -5.48
CA THR A 21 6.18 27.21 -4.47
C THR A 21 4.80 26.66 -4.13
N GLU A 22 4.70 25.74 -3.18
CA GLU A 22 3.41 25.38 -2.61
C GLU A 22 3.13 26.27 -1.40
N LYS A 23 2.15 27.15 -1.60
CA LYS A 23 1.68 28.11 -0.61
C LYS A 23 0.94 27.33 0.47
N VAL A 24 1.60 27.03 1.59
CA VAL A 24 0.97 26.42 2.76
C VAL A 24 -0.10 27.38 3.27
N GLY A 25 -1.36 27.05 2.95
CA GLY A 25 -2.54 27.71 3.47
C GLY A 25 -2.56 27.61 4.99
N LYS A 26 -2.71 28.78 5.60
CA LYS A 26 -2.76 29.03 7.04
C LYS A 26 -3.74 28.07 7.74
N LEU A 27 -3.21 27.33 8.70
CA LEU A 27 -3.96 26.60 9.72
C LEU A 27 -4.60 27.63 10.66
N GLY A 28 -5.91 27.49 10.93
CA GLY A 28 -6.57 28.14 12.06
C GLY A 28 -7.95 28.69 11.76
N GLU A 29 -8.92 28.26 12.60
CA GLU A 29 -10.33 28.68 12.68
C GLU A 29 -11.25 27.91 11.69
N ALA A 30 -12.23 27.09 12.08
CA ALA A 30 -12.93 26.97 13.35
C ALA A 30 -13.52 25.55 13.49
N PHE A 31 -12.97 24.72 14.37
CA PHE A 31 -13.78 23.72 15.07
C PHE A 31 -14.30 24.40 16.32
N THR A 32 -15.47 25.02 16.19
CA THR A 32 -16.22 25.50 17.34
C THR A 32 -16.54 24.31 18.22
N SER A 33 -15.95 24.30 19.41
CA SER A 33 -16.27 23.38 20.49
C SER A 33 -17.67 23.69 21.01
N SER A 34 -18.70 23.29 20.29
CA SER A 34 -20.00 23.02 20.90
C SER A 34 -19.90 21.64 21.53
N ALA A 35 -19.41 21.59 22.77
CA ALA A 35 -19.42 20.38 23.58
C ALA A 35 -20.88 19.88 23.66
N PRO A 36 -21.22 18.68 23.15
CA PRO A 36 -22.50 18.08 23.49
C PRO A 36 -22.48 17.77 24.98
N ASN A 37 -23.58 18.10 25.66
CA ASN A 37 -23.80 17.81 27.07
C ASN A 37 -23.71 16.29 27.31
N VAL A 38 -22.54 15.79 27.73
CA VAL A 38 -22.25 14.38 28.01
C VAL A 38 -22.77 13.99 29.40
N SER A 39 -24.03 14.26 29.70
CA SER A 39 -24.69 13.78 30.94
C SER A 39 -25.71 12.68 30.69
N ALA A 40 -25.97 12.30 29.43
CA ALA A 40 -26.95 11.27 29.08
C ALA A 40 -26.36 10.04 28.35
N ILE A 41 -25.04 9.97 28.12
CA ILE A 41 -24.41 8.75 27.53
C ILE A 41 -23.97 7.78 28.63
N LYS A 42 -24.87 7.51 29.59
CA LYS A 42 -24.72 6.44 30.56
C LYS A 42 -25.74 5.38 30.20
N SER A 43 -25.26 4.25 29.66
CA SER A 43 -26.05 3.05 29.32
C SER A 43 -26.45 2.84 27.86
N LEU A 44 -25.57 3.19 26.91
CA LEU A 44 -25.48 2.38 25.69
C LEU A 44 -24.33 1.38 25.90
N LYS A 45 -24.70 0.12 26.12
CA LYS A 45 -23.79 -1.02 26.08
C LYS A 45 -23.12 -0.98 24.71
N LYS A 46 -21.85 -0.55 24.68
CA LYS A 46 -21.02 -0.50 23.48
C LYS A 46 -21.19 -1.86 22.76
N PRO A 47 -21.69 -1.91 21.51
CA PRO A 47 -21.60 -3.14 20.76
C PRO A 47 -20.11 -3.47 20.70
N GLU A 48 -19.78 -4.69 21.10
CA GLU A 48 -18.45 -5.28 20.89
C GLU A 48 -18.25 -5.36 19.38
N PHE A 49 -17.89 -4.23 18.79
CA PHE A 49 -17.19 -4.21 17.52
C PHE A 49 -15.86 -4.85 17.86
N GLU A 50 -15.78 -6.16 17.61
CA GLU A 50 -14.53 -6.90 17.62
C GLU A 50 -13.56 -6.07 16.80
N THR A 51 -12.67 -5.38 17.51
CA THR A 51 -11.69 -4.52 16.88
C THR A 51 -10.93 -5.38 15.89
N PRO A 52 -10.91 -5.02 14.59
CA PRO A 52 -10.12 -5.75 13.61
C PRO A 52 -8.72 -5.92 14.17
N PHE A 53 -8.31 -7.18 14.23
CA PHE A 53 -6.99 -7.63 14.66
C PHE A 53 -5.93 -6.58 14.32
N ILE A 54 -5.22 -6.06 15.33
CA ILE A 54 -4.31 -4.93 15.20
C ILE A 54 -3.24 -5.13 14.09
N GLY A 55 -3.00 -6.37 13.64
CA GLY A 55 -2.09 -6.67 12.53
C GLY A 55 -2.63 -6.48 11.11
N SER A 56 -3.96 -6.45 10.87
CA SER A 56 -4.47 -6.44 9.48
C SER A 56 -4.21 -5.12 8.75
N GLY A 57 -4.21 -3.99 9.48
CA GLY A 57 -3.90 -2.68 8.92
C GLY A 57 -2.43 -2.52 8.54
N GLU A 58 -1.52 -3.01 9.37
CA GLU A 58 -0.08 -2.97 9.10
C GLU A 58 0.30 -3.88 7.93
N ALA A 59 -0.20 -5.12 7.91
CA ALA A 59 -0.01 -6.05 6.81
C ALA A 59 -0.57 -5.49 5.48
N LEU A 60 -1.72 -4.79 5.54
CA LEU A 60 -2.30 -4.14 4.36
C LEU A 60 -1.38 -3.05 3.81
N VAL A 61 -0.92 -2.14 4.67
CA VAL A 61 -0.01 -1.05 4.26
C VAL A 61 1.26 -1.64 3.66
N ALA A 62 1.85 -2.65 4.32
CA ALA A 62 3.06 -3.31 3.85
C ALA A 62 2.86 -4.04 2.51
N CYS A 63 1.73 -4.72 2.33
CA CYS A 63 1.42 -5.43 1.08
C CYS A 63 1.23 -4.47 -0.10
N VAL A 64 0.48 -3.38 0.10
CA VAL A 64 0.27 -2.35 -0.94
C VAL A 64 1.59 -1.66 -1.29
N GLN A 65 2.43 -1.33 -0.30
CA GLN A 65 3.76 -0.77 -0.56
C GLN A 65 4.65 -1.73 -1.35
N LEU A 66 4.65 -3.02 -0.98
CA LEU A 66 5.41 -4.04 -1.69
C LEU A 66 4.93 -4.19 -3.13
N CYS A 67 3.61 -4.26 -3.36
CA CYS A 67 3.04 -4.34 -4.69
C CYS A 67 3.45 -3.16 -5.58
N ASN A 68 3.32 -1.92 -5.08
CA ASN A 68 3.71 -0.73 -5.84
C ASN A 68 5.20 -0.73 -6.16
N LYS A 69 6.06 -1.14 -5.21
CA LYS A 69 7.49 -1.30 -5.46
C LYS A 69 7.78 -2.31 -6.58
N GLN A 70 7.02 -3.41 -6.68
CA GLN A 70 7.19 -4.37 -7.78
C GLN A 70 6.75 -3.78 -9.12
N LYS A 71 5.69 -2.96 -9.15
CA LYS A 71 5.29 -2.20 -10.35
C LYS A 71 6.36 -1.21 -10.79
N ASP A 72 6.97 -0.49 -9.84
CA ASP A 72 8.07 0.44 -10.11
C ASP A 72 9.32 -0.26 -10.68
N LEU A 73 9.46 -1.56 -10.38
CA LEU A 73 10.51 -2.43 -10.91
C LEU A 73 10.10 -3.18 -12.20
N GLU A 74 8.94 -2.84 -12.77
CA GLU A 74 8.37 -3.48 -13.97
C GLU A 74 8.21 -5.00 -13.85
N VAL A 75 8.04 -5.51 -12.62
CA VAL A 75 7.78 -6.93 -12.40
C VAL A 75 6.40 -7.30 -12.92
N ASN A 76 6.33 -8.39 -13.67
CA ASN A 76 5.08 -8.85 -14.26
C ASN A 76 4.13 -9.43 -13.18
N LEU A 77 3.10 -8.66 -12.83
CA LEU A 77 2.05 -9.05 -11.89
C LEU A 77 0.86 -9.79 -12.53
N SER A 78 0.81 -9.89 -13.87
CA SER A 78 -0.33 -10.50 -14.60
C SER A 78 -0.50 -12.01 -14.38
N THR A 79 0.41 -12.65 -13.66
CA THR A 79 0.31 -14.06 -13.28
C THR A 79 -0.24 -14.26 -11.87
N GLY A 80 -0.60 -13.17 -11.17
CA GLY A 80 -1.04 -13.21 -9.78
C GLY A 80 0.03 -13.76 -8.83
N PRO A 81 1.28 -13.27 -8.86
CA PRO A 81 2.35 -13.87 -8.05
C PRO A 81 2.18 -13.55 -6.56
N CYS A 82 2.52 -14.50 -5.72
CA CYS A 82 2.84 -14.23 -4.32
C CYS A 82 3.97 -13.20 -4.20
N LEU A 83 3.71 -12.08 -3.52
CA LEU A 83 4.71 -11.04 -3.30
C LEU A 83 5.56 -11.29 -2.04
N SER A 84 4.94 -11.85 -1.00
CA SER A 84 5.67 -12.26 0.20
C SER A 84 4.96 -13.39 0.94
N ASN A 85 5.73 -14.41 1.30
CA ASN A 85 5.29 -15.50 2.18
C ASN A 85 5.26 -15.10 3.67
N GLU A 86 5.79 -13.93 4.02
CA GLU A 86 5.75 -13.39 5.38
C GLU A 86 5.91 -11.86 5.32
N ILE A 87 4.84 -11.14 4.98
CA ILE A 87 4.88 -9.66 4.97
C ILE A 87 4.85 -9.09 6.39
N GLN A 88 4.25 -9.85 7.30
CA GLN A 88 4.25 -9.68 8.75
C GLN A 88 4.10 -11.09 9.37
N ALA A 89 4.42 -11.24 10.65
CA ALA A 89 4.27 -12.52 11.35
C ALA A 89 2.88 -13.11 11.12
N ASN A 90 2.83 -14.30 10.50
CA ASN A 90 1.60 -15.04 10.16
C ASN A 90 0.74 -14.45 9.01
N TRP A 91 1.26 -13.49 8.23
CA TRP A 91 0.58 -12.85 7.10
C TRP A 91 1.35 -13.00 5.78
N VAL A 92 0.63 -13.29 4.70
CA VAL A 92 1.16 -13.24 3.33
C VAL A 92 0.63 -12.02 2.56
N CYS A 93 1.29 -11.68 1.45
CA CYS A 93 0.83 -10.69 0.47
C CYS A 93 0.71 -11.37 -0.90
N ASP A 94 -0.52 -11.50 -1.39
CA ASP A 94 -0.88 -12.22 -2.61
C ASP A 94 -1.46 -11.24 -3.66
N VAL A 95 -1.27 -11.55 -4.94
CA VAL A 95 -1.85 -10.78 -6.06
C VAL A 95 -2.80 -11.67 -6.83
N ALA A 96 -3.98 -11.16 -7.16
CA ALA A 96 -4.95 -11.86 -8.01
C ALA A 96 -5.66 -10.88 -8.96
N HIS A 97 -6.34 -11.37 -9.99
CA HIS A 97 -7.21 -10.50 -10.79
C HIS A 97 -8.53 -10.22 -10.09
N ASN A 98 -9.14 -9.07 -10.44
CA ASN A 98 -10.47 -8.70 -9.99
C ASN A 98 -11.31 -8.17 -11.17
N PRO A 99 -12.21 -8.98 -11.77
CA PRO A 99 -12.61 -10.33 -11.37
C PRO A 99 -11.50 -11.38 -11.50
N ARG A 100 -11.53 -12.40 -10.64
CA ARG A 100 -10.60 -13.54 -10.70
C ARG A 100 -10.70 -14.27 -12.03
N ILE A 101 -9.55 -14.72 -12.53
CA ILE A 101 -9.43 -15.58 -13.71
C ILE A 101 -8.81 -16.93 -13.31
N GLU A 102 -8.66 -17.84 -14.27
CA GLU A 102 -8.24 -19.21 -14.01
C GLU A 102 -6.87 -19.32 -13.32
N ILE A 103 -5.90 -18.47 -13.72
CA ILE A 103 -4.54 -18.49 -13.16
C ILE A 103 -4.48 -18.08 -11.68
N ASP A 104 -5.46 -17.33 -11.17
CA ASP A 104 -5.50 -16.92 -9.75
C ASP A 104 -5.89 -18.08 -8.81
N ASN A 105 -6.40 -19.17 -9.38
CA ASN A 105 -6.77 -20.38 -8.63
C ASN A 105 -5.68 -21.45 -8.72
N ASP A 106 -4.60 -21.22 -9.47
CA ASP A 106 -3.45 -22.11 -9.50
C ASP A 106 -2.68 -21.99 -8.17
N ILE A 107 -2.44 -23.12 -7.52
CA ILE A 107 -1.69 -23.16 -6.27
C ILE A 107 -0.22 -22.73 -6.45
N ALA A 108 0.29 -22.79 -7.69
CA ALA A 108 1.65 -22.40 -8.03
C ALA A 108 1.87 -20.87 -8.01
N THR A 109 0.80 -20.08 -8.18
CA THR A 109 0.87 -18.60 -8.20
C THR A 109 0.59 -18.02 -6.81
N GLN A 110 -0.18 -18.72 -6.00
CA GLN A 110 -0.52 -18.37 -4.62
C GLN A 110 0.64 -18.51 -3.63
N CYS A 111 0.61 -17.74 -2.55
CA CYS A 111 1.60 -17.85 -1.48
C CYS A 111 1.65 -19.22 -0.80
N ALA A 112 2.79 -19.90 -0.94
CA ALA A 112 3.04 -21.22 -0.36
C ALA A 112 2.84 -21.25 1.16
N ALA A 113 3.20 -20.17 1.88
CA ALA A 113 3.02 -20.07 3.32
C ALA A 113 1.55 -20.08 3.76
N PHE A 114 0.64 -19.58 2.94
CA PHE A 114 -0.79 -19.70 3.22
C PHE A 114 -1.29 -21.10 2.88
N ASN A 115 -0.85 -21.65 1.74
CA ASN A 115 -1.24 -22.98 1.27
C ASN A 115 -0.76 -24.12 2.18
N ASN A 116 0.44 -24.02 2.75
CA ASN A 116 0.98 -25.01 3.69
C ASN A 116 0.53 -24.73 5.15
N GLY A 117 -0.14 -23.61 5.40
CA GLY A 117 -0.65 -23.19 6.69
C GLY A 117 0.38 -22.64 7.68
N THR A 118 1.59 -22.25 7.27
CA THR A 118 2.54 -21.53 8.14
C THR A 118 2.14 -20.08 8.38
N ALA A 119 1.43 -19.47 7.44
CA ALA A 119 0.69 -18.22 7.60
C ALA A 119 -0.81 -18.51 7.64
N LYS A 120 -1.54 -17.84 8.53
CA LYS A 120 -3.00 -17.97 8.70
C LYS A 120 -3.78 -16.81 8.10
N HIS A 121 -3.09 -15.73 7.76
CA HIS A 121 -3.68 -14.53 7.25
C HIS A 121 -3.10 -14.12 5.91
N PHE A 122 -3.86 -13.35 5.15
CA PHE A 122 -3.41 -12.80 3.89
C PHE A 122 -4.01 -11.43 3.63
N VAL A 123 -3.24 -10.63 2.91
CA VAL A 123 -3.73 -9.48 2.16
C VAL A 123 -3.66 -9.84 0.68
N GLU A 124 -4.78 -9.68 -0.01
CA GLU A 124 -4.89 -9.96 -1.44
C GLU A 124 -5.20 -8.65 -2.17
N VAL A 125 -4.31 -8.27 -3.09
CA VAL A 125 -4.45 -7.06 -3.91
C VAL A 125 -4.59 -7.42 -5.38
N ASP A 126 -5.12 -6.49 -6.18
CA ASP A 126 -5.17 -6.65 -7.63
C ASP A 126 -3.83 -6.30 -8.30
N THR A 127 -3.75 -6.50 -9.62
CA THR A 127 -2.55 -6.16 -10.42
C THR A 127 -2.23 -4.67 -10.43
N GLU A 128 -3.17 -3.83 -10.01
CA GLU A 128 -3.01 -2.39 -9.84
C GLU A 128 -2.71 -2.00 -8.38
N CYS A 129 -2.51 -2.98 -7.49
CA CYS A 129 -2.26 -2.83 -6.06
C CYS A 129 -3.45 -2.28 -5.25
N ASN A 130 -4.67 -2.39 -5.76
CA ASN A 130 -5.87 -2.10 -4.97
C ASN A 130 -6.24 -3.31 -4.11
N LEU A 131 -6.73 -3.05 -2.90
CA LEU A 131 -7.19 -4.13 -2.01
C LEU A 131 -8.38 -4.87 -2.62
N ILE A 132 -8.27 -6.20 -2.75
CA ILE A 132 -9.39 -7.10 -3.01
C ILE A 132 -10.02 -7.53 -1.69
N ARG A 133 -9.22 -8.11 -0.78
CA ARG A 133 -9.69 -8.60 0.53
C ARG A 133 -8.55 -8.85 1.51
N THR A 134 -8.91 -8.97 2.80
CA THR A 134 -8.03 -9.46 3.88
C THR A 134 -8.74 -10.56 4.67
N ARG A 135 -7.98 -11.51 5.22
CA ARG A 135 -8.48 -12.58 6.08
C ARG A 135 -7.42 -13.03 7.06
#